data_AF-A0A1Y4NU53-F1
#
_entry.id   AF-A0A1Y4NU53-F1
#
_cell.length_a   1.000
_cell.length_b   1.000
_cell.length_c   1.000
_cell.angle_alpha   90.00
_cell.angle_beta   90.00
_cell.angle_gamma   90.00
#
_symmetry.space_group_name_H-M   'P 1'
#
loop_
_entity.id
_entity.type
_entity.pdbx_description
1 polymer ?
#
loop_
_entity_poly.entity_id
_entity_poly.type
_entity_poly.pdbx_seq_one_letter_code
_entity_poly.pdbx_strand_id
1 'polypeptide(L)'
;MKMFKALSKQLFGAKYESISKSLAVAVIVFAAVRGMEVQLEIAPPVLWLASVFVAASAMWQTLAGRRHMETVQGMLVLPYENRRFVFFYVTVLGMHALITKTLPVWALFSAVAKWSCPDMLTALLCGCMACTVSAAVYRMWRKYHIVLPLLWSAGILAVLLLTRRIVPVLVTALLSIAAAAVYLRSADAFDFYNAASAEKTARRRSGRGNIAVYLIRYLMANKNYLVNTAGLCAFAVFLPLLFRQIPGMNMFPFGLSVLCLNTPLCTLLSCDPDLERAVRALPGQSRWFGRRYCLFLFAVNGVVSGIYLCGWQILNGGNMWLHGGTVILFALSGAVLSVILEWRHPIRGWKTESDLWHHPRKYIVPLIMLLLAAFLDWMTR
;
A
#
# COMPACT_ATOMS: atom_id res chain seq x y z
N MET A 1 -3.51 33.58 0.08
CA MET A 1 -4.74 33.04 -0.55
C MET A 1 -4.50 32.36 -1.91
N LYS A 2 -3.76 32.96 -2.86
CA LYS A 2 -3.50 32.36 -4.20
C LYS A 2 -2.73 31.01 -4.12
N MET A 3 -1.68 30.93 -3.30
CA MET A 3 -0.87 29.71 -3.12
C MET A 3 -1.66 28.55 -2.50
N PHE A 4 -2.38 28.81 -1.41
CA PHE A 4 -3.27 27.83 -0.78
C PHE A 4 -4.27 27.26 -1.80
N LYS A 5 -4.94 28.12 -2.56
CA LYS A 5 -5.89 27.72 -3.61
C LYS A 5 -5.23 26.86 -4.70
N ALA A 6 -4.01 27.21 -5.12
CA ALA A 6 -3.27 26.45 -6.12
C ALA A 6 -2.93 25.03 -5.62
N LEU A 7 -2.35 24.92 -4.42
CA LEU A 7 -2.03 23.64 -3.79
C LEU A 7 -3.29 22.80 -3.54
N SER A 8 -4.38 23.42 -3.08
CA SER A 8 -5.64 22.71 -2.87
C SER A 8 -6.22 22.16 -4.16
N LYS A 9 -6.24 22.94 -5.25
CA LYS A 9 -6.72 22.46 -6.56
C LYS A 9 -5.84 21.35 -7.12
N GLN A 10 -4.55 21.40 -6.87
CA GLN A 10 -3.61 20.37 -7.31
C GLN A 10 -3.85 19.03 -6.58
N LEU A 11 -4.08 19.07 -5.27
CA LEU A 11 -4.28 17.87 -4.44
C LEU A 11 -5.72 17.33 -4.51
N PHE A 12 -6.73 18.19 -4.55
CA PHE A 12 -8.14 17.78 -4.57
C PHE A 12 -8.75 17.67 -5.97
N GLY A 13 -8.02 18.10 -7.00
CA GLY A 13 -8.52 18.24 -8.38
C GLY A 13 -9.08 19.63 -8.67
N ALA A 14 -9.12 20.02 -9.94
CA ALA A 14 -9.48 21.38 -10.37
C ALA A 14 -10.86 21.85 -9.88
N LYS A 15 -11.80 20.90 -9.72
CA LYS A 15 -13.16 21.08 -9.19
C LYS A 15 -13.36 20.46 -7.79
N TYR A 16 -12.29 20.14 -7.07
CA TYR A 16 -12.34 19.48 -5.75
C TYR A 16 -13.03 18.09 -5.77
N GLU A 17 -12.94 17.37 -6.88
CA GLU A 17 -13.56 16.05 -7.08
C GLU A 17 -13.16 15.02 -6.02
N SER A 18 -11.95 15.12 -5.48
CA SER A 18 -11.49 14.21 -4.43
C SER A 18 -12.28 14.38 -3.13
N ILE A 19 -12.71 15.61 -2.81
CA ILE A 19 -13.56 15.88 -1.64
C ILE A 19 -14.94 15.27 -1.86
N SER A 20 -15.56 15.54 -3.00
CA SER A 20 -16.92 15.05 -3.29
C SER A 20 -16.97 13.52 -3.35
N LYS A 21 -15.97 12.88 -3.99
CA LYS A 21 -15.84 11.42 -4.02
C LYS A 21 -15.67 10.83 -2.61
N SER A 22 -14.80 11.43 -1.79
CA SER A 22 -14.58 10.93 -0.42
C SER A 22 -15.83 11.11 0.46
N LEU A 23 -16.53 12.23 0.33
CA LEU A 23 -17.76 12.48 1.07
C LEU A 23 -18.87 11.51 0.63
N ALA A 24 -19.00 11.24 -0.67
CA ALA A 24 -19.91 10.20 -1.17
C ALA A 24 -19.57 8.82 -0.60
N VAL A 25 -18.28 8.44 -0.59
CA VAL A 25 -17.83 7.18 0.02
C VAL A 25 -18.16 7.14 1.51
N ALA A 26 -17.91 8.20 2.26
CA ALA A 26 -18.22 8.28 3.69
C ALA A 26 -19.72 8.11 3.96
N VAL A 27 -20.58 8.75 3.17
CA VAL A 27 -22.05 8.61 3.27
C VAL A 27 -22.49 7.18 2.94
N ILE A 28 -21.97 6.58 1.86
CA ILE A 28 -22.30 5.21 1.47
C ILE A 28 -21.87 4.22 2.56
N VAL A 29 -20.64 4.34 3.06
CA VAL A 29 -20.13 3.47 4.15
C VAL A 29 -20.97 3.63 5.40
N PHE A 30 -21.30 4.86 5.80
CA PHE A 30 -22.14 5.10 6.97
C PHE A 30 -23.53 4.49 6.80
N ALA A 31 -24.20 4.75 5.68
CA ALA A 31 -25.56 4.25 5.43
C ALA A 31 -25.60 2.72 5.32
N ALA A 32 -24.66 2.12 4.60
CA ALA A 32 -24.59 0.67 4.42
C ALA A 32 -24.39 -0.05 5.76
N VAL A 33 -23.45 0.42 6.57
CA VAL A 33 -23.14 -0.22 7.86
C VAL A 33 -24.24 0.05 8.88
N ARG A 34 -24.83 1.26 8.88
CA ARG A 34 -25.95 1.57 9.77
C ARG A 34 -27.18 0.71 9.45
N GLY A 35 -27.41 0.39 8.18
CA GLY A 35 -28.48 -0.49 7.74
C GLY A 35 -28.30 -1.96 8.15
N MET A 36 -27.09 -2.38 8.55
CA MET A 36 -26.84 -3.72 9.09
C MET A 36 -27.19 -3.84 10.58
N GLU A 37 -27.62 -2.75 11.23
CA GLU A 37 -27.99 -2.66 12.66
C GLU A 37 -26.92 -3.16 13.66
N VAL A 38 -25.67 -3.26 13.22
CA VAL A 38 -24.54 -3.67 14.06
C VAL A 38 -24.18 -2.52 15.01
N GLN A 39 -24.41 -2.72 16.32
CA GLN A 39 -23.94 -1.82 17.38
C GLN A 39 -22.85 -2.51 18.19
N LEU A 40 -21.64 -1.94 18.18
CA LEU A 40 -20.52 -2.40 19.00
C LEU A 40 -20.20 -1.38 20.09
N GLU A 41 -19.89 -1.89 21.28
CA GLU A 41 -19.31 -1.08 22.35
C GLU A 41 -17.79 -0.97 22.13
N ILE A 42 -17.36 0.16 21.56
CA ILE A 42 -15.95 0.43 21.27
C ILE A 42 -15.41 1.44 22.27
N ALA A 43 -14.27 1.13 22.89
CA ALA A 43 -13.61 2.04 23.81
C ALA A 43 -13.08 3.30 23.07
N PRO A 44 -13.26 4.53 23.61
CA PRO A 44 -12.78 5.77 23.00
C PRO A 44 -11.30 5.81 22.58
N PRO A 45 -10.35 5.18 23.30
CA PRO A 45 -8.95 5.12 22.85
C PRO A 45 -8.78 4.47 21.47
N VAL A 46 -9.65 3.54 21.09
CA VAL A 46 -9.59 2.89 19.77
C VAL A 46 -9.85 3.90 18.65
N LEU A 47 -10.83 4.79 18.83
CA LEU A 47 -11.12 5.86 17.88
C LEU A 47 -9.95 6.84 17.74
N TRP A 48 -9.34 7.24 18.86
CA TRP A 48 -8.21 8.16 18.86
C TRP A 48 -6.99 7.54 18.18
N LEU A 49 -6.67 6.28 18.49
CA LEU A 49 -5.58 5.52 17.85
C LEU A 49 -5.83 5.36 16.35
N ALA A 50 -7.04 4.95 15.95
CA ALA A 50 -7.41 4.83 14.55
C ALA A 50 -7.22 6.16 13.81
N SER A 51 -7.64 7.28 14.42
CA SER A 51 -7.44 8.61 13.87
C SER A 51 -5.95 8.92 13.67
N VAL A 52 -5.10 8.67 14.68
CA VAL A 52 -3.65 8.91 14.59
C VAL A 52 -3.00 8.05 13.51
N PHE A 53 -3.23 6.74 13.51
CA PHE A 53 -2.56 5.83 12.57
C PHE A 53 -3.00 6.07 11.13
N VAL A 54 -4.30 6.26 10.88
CA VAL A 54 -4.81 6.51 9.53
C VAL A 54 -4.36 7.88 9.03
N ALA A 55 -4.41 8.92 9.86
CA ALA A 55 -3.93 10.26 9.48
C ALA A 55 -2.41 10.29 9.22
N ALA A 56 -1.62 9.68 10.12
CA ALA A 56 -0.16 9.65 10.00
C ALA A 56 0.29 8.85 8.78
N SER A 57 -0.29 7.68 8.55
CA SER A 57 0.04 6.85 7.38
C SER A 57 -0.36 7.53 6.07
N ALA A 58 -1.57 8.12 6.00
CA ALA A 58 -2.00 8.88 4.84
C ALA A 58 -1.08 10.09 4.57
N MET A 59 -0.73 10.85 5.61
CA MET A 59 0.20 11.97 5.51
C MET A 59 1.58 11.50 5.03
N TRP A 60 2.11 10.41 5.59
CA TRP A 60 3.41 9.86 5.20
C TRP A 60 3.41 9.38 3.73
N GLN A 61 2.36 8.68 3.31
CA GLN A 61 2.19 8.23 1.92
C GLN A 61 2.12 9.41 0.95
N THR A 62 1.39 10.46 1.31
CA THR A 62 1.33 11.67 0.48
C THR A 62 2.69 12.34 0.39
N LEU A 63 3.38 12.59 1.51
CA LEU A 63 4.73 13.18 1.53
C LEU A 63 5.77 12.36 0.75
N ALA A 64 5.72 11.04 0.83
CA ALA A 64 6.64 10.15 0.12
C ALA A 64 6.29 9.96 -1.38
N GLY A 65 5.08 10.36 -1.80
CA GLY A 65 4.58 10.14 -3.15
C GLY A 65 5.29 10.98 -4.21
N ARG A 66 5.76 10.36 -5.31
CA ARG A 66 6.52 11.07 -6.37
C ARG A 66 5.65 11.98 -7.24
N ARG A 67 4.41 11.57 -7.54
CA ARG A 67 3.57 12.20 -8.59
C ARG A 67 3.19 13.65 -8.31
N HIS A 68 2.85 13.97 -7.06
CA HIS A 68 2.55 15.36 -6.69
C HIS A 68 3.81 16.23 -6.57
N MET A 69 4.97 15.61 -6.34
CA MET A 69 6.25 16.29 -6.12
C MET A 69 6.76 16.98 -7.39
N GLU A 70 6.58 16.36 -8.55
CA GLU A 70 6.94 16.94 -9.87
C GLU A 70 6.14 18.22 -10.15
N THR A 71 4.87 18.27 -9.76
CA THR A 71 4.03 19.45 -9.93
C THR A 71 4.31 20.52 -8.87
N VAL A 72 4.64 20.11 -7.63
CA VAL A 72 5.10 21.02 -6.57
C VAL A 72 6.47 21.63 -6.90
N GLN A 73 7.34 20.93 -7.62
CA GLN A 73 8.65 21.43 -8.06
C GLN A 73 8.53 22.74 -8.85
N GLY A 74 7.57 22.83 -9.79
CA GLY A 74 7.32 24.07 -10.53
C GLY A 74 6.90 25.25 -9.64
N MET A 75 6.26 24.98 -8.50
CA MET A 75 5.87 26.00 -7.53
C MET A 75 7.02 26.38 -6.58
N LEU A 76 7.95 25.47 -6.30
CA LEU A 76 9.13 25.69 -5.46
C LEU A 76 10.17 26.61 -6.12
N VAL A 77 10.17 26.71 -7.45
CA VAL A 77 11.06 27.59 -8.23
C VAL A 77 10.63 29.07 -8.16
N LEU A 78 9.37 29.33 -7.79
CA LEU A 78 8.87 30.70 -7.68
C LEU A 78 9.40 31.38 -6.42
N PRO A 79 9.71 32.70 -6.47
CA PRO A 79 10.30 33.45 -5.35
C PRO A 79 9.25 33.71 -4.27
N TYR A 80 8.94 32.69 -3.47
CA TYR A 80 8.05 32.78 -2.31
C TYR A 80 8.81 32.70 -1.00
N GLU A 81 8.25 33.28 0.06
CA GLU A 81 8.73 33.04 1.42
C GLU A 81 8.58 31.55 1.80
N ASN A 82 9.71 30.84 1.93
CA ASN A 82 9.77 29.40 2.26
C ASN A 82 8.85 29.01 3.43
N ARG A 83 8.80 29.83 4.49
CA ARG A 83 7.99 29.55 5.69
C ARG A 83 6.50 29.50 5.40
N ARG A 84 5.98 30.47 4.63
CA ARG A 84 4.56 30.52 4.26
C ARG A 84 4.21 29.35 3.35
N PHE A 85 5.12 28.99 2.45
CA PHE A 85 4.94 27.83 1.58
C PHE A 85 4.84 26.53 2.38
N VAL A 86 5.79 26.24 3.27
CA VAL A 86 5.77 25.03 4.10
C VAL A 86 4.48 24.94 4.92
N PHE A 87 4.06 26.05 5.54
CA PHE A 87 2.82 26.07 6.32
C PHE A 87 1.60 25.72 5.46
N PHE A 88 1.41 26.38 4.31
CA PHE A 88 0.30 26.05 3.42
C PHE A 88 0.39 24.64 2.84
N TYR A 89 1.59 24.18 2.52
CA TYR A 89 1.84 22.84 2.00
C TYR A 89 1.44 21.75 3.01
N VAL A 90 1.96 21.82 4.24
CA VAL A 90 1.62 20.87 5.32
C VAL A 90 0.12 20.92 5.64
N THR A 91 -0.47 22.12 5.67
CA THR A 91 -1.91 22.28 5.95
C THR A 91 -2.78 21.64 4.87
N VAL A 92 -2.48 21.89 3.58
CA VAL A 92 -3.27 21.33 2.47
C VAL A 92 -3.09 19.81 2.37
N LEU A 93 -1.87 19.30 2.56
CA LEU A 93 -1.63 17.86 2.62
C LEU A 93 -2.35 17.21 3.80
N GLY A 94 -2.32 17.84 4.98
CA GLY A 94 -3.04 17.37 6.16
C GLY A 94 -4.56 17.31 5.91
N MET A 95 -5.14 18.39 5.36
CA MET A 95 -6.56 18.38 4.97
C MET A 95 -6.88 17.30 3.95
N HIS A 96 -6.00 17.09 2.97
CA HIS A 96 -6.18 16.03 1.98
C HIS A 96 -6.18 14.64 2.62
N ALA A 97 -5.22 14.36 3.51
CA ALA A 97 -5.14 13.12 4.25
C ALA A 97 -6.38 12.88 5.12
N LEU A 98 -6.83 13.91 5.85
CA LEU A 98 -8.01 13.82 6.70
C LEU A 98 -9.28 13.56 5.87
N ILE A 99 -9.52 14.37 4.83
CA ILE A 99 -10.75 14.27 4.04
C ILE A 99 -10.79 12.97 3.24
N THR A 100 -9.68 12.53 2.64
CA THR A 100 -9.71 11.40 1.69
C THR A 100 -9.51 10.04 2.34
N LYS A 101 -8.87 9.97 3.51
CA LYS A 101 -8.51 8.71 4.16
C LYS A 101 -9.07 8.56 5.57
N THR A 102 -9.09 9.61 6.39
CA THR A 102 -9.61 9.48 7.78
C THR A 102 -11.12 9.66 7.86
N LEU A 103 -11.71 10.51 7.02
CA LEU A 103 -13.16 10.76 7.02
C LEU A 103 -13.99 9.48 6.79
N PRO A 104 -13.68 8.60 5.82
CA PRO A 104 -14.41 7.34 5.68
C PRO A 104 -14.29 6.43 6.90
N VAL A 105 -13.15 6.46 7.59
CA VAL A 105 -12.92 5.70 8.81
C VAL A 105 -13.76 6.26 9.96
N TRP A 106 -13.80 7.58 10.14
CA TRP A 106 -14.69 8.19 11.13
C TRP A 106 -16.16 7.89 10.84
N ALA A 107 -16.57 7.94 9.57
CA ALA A 107 -17.92 7.56 9.16
C ALA A 107 -18.24 6.10 9.53
N LEU A 108 -17.31 5.17 9.32
CA LEU A 108 -17.45 3.78 9.75
C LEU A 108 -17.62 3.67 11.28
N PHE A 109 -16.74 4.29 12.07
CA PHE A 109 -16.85 4.26 13.53
C PHE A 109 -18.16 4.90 14.02
N SER A 110 -18.60 5.99 13.41
CA SER A 110 -19.87 6.64 13.74
C SER A 110 -21.10 5.81 13.39
N ALA A 111 -21.01 4.91 12.41
CA ALA A 111 -22.11 4.00 12.07
C ALA A 111 -22.28 2.88 13.10
N VAL A 112 -21.15 2.33 13.56
CA VAL A 112 -21.05 1.11 14.39
C VAL A 112 -21.20 1.40 15.89
N ALA A 113 -20.84 2.60 16.35
CA ALA A 113 -20.88 2.95 17.76
C ALA A 113 -21.46 4.36 17.97
N LYS A 114 -22.05 4.59 19.15
CA LYS A 114 -22.51 5.91 19.58
C LYS A 114 -21.34 6.66 20.23
N TRP A 115 -21.03 7.83 19.73
CA TRP A 115 -19.91 8.65 20.21
C TRP A 115 -20.41 9.92 20.86
N SER A 116 -19.72 10.34 21.92
CA SER A 116 -19.95 11.66 22.51
C SER A 116 -19.28 12.74 21.66
N CYS A 117 -19.83 13.97 21.69
CA CYS A 117 -19.22 15.12 21.01
C CYS A 117 -17.73 15.34 21.38
N PRO A 118 -17.30 15.25 22.66
CA PRO A 118 -15.89 15.44 22.99
C PRO A 118 -14.99 14.30 22.47
N ASP A 119 -15.48 13.06 22.34
CA ASP A 119 -14.69 11.97 21.77
C ASP A 119 -14.40 12.18 20.28
N MET A 120 -15.39 12.64 19.52
CA MET A 120 -15.22 12.99 18.11
C MET A 120 -14.30 14.21 17.92
N LEU A 121 -14.43 15.24 18.76
CA LEU A 121 -13.54 16.40 18.71
C LEU A 121 -12.10 16.02 19.03
N THR A 122 -11.90 15.14 20.02
CA THR A 122 -10.58 14.62 20.39
C THR A 122 -10.00 13.80 19.24
N ALA A 123 -10.80 12.95 18.59
CA ALA A 123 -10.36 12.19 17.41
C ALA A 123 -9.94 13.11 16.25
N LEU A 124 -10.67 14.19 15.99
CA LEU A 124 -10.31 15.20 14.99
C LEU A 124 -8.97 15.87 15.32
N LEU A 125 -8.78 16.31 16.57
CA LEU A 125 -7.53 16.92 17.03
C LEU A 125 -6.35 15.94 16.96
N CYS A 126 -6.55 14.67 17.31
CA CYS A 126 -5.55 13.61 17.14
C CYS A 126 -5.16 13.42 15.67
N GLY A 127 -6.12 13.51 14.74
CA GLY A 127 -5.84 13.46 13.31
C GLY A 127 -5.02 14.66 12.84
N CYS A 128 -5.39 15.87 13.25
CA CYS A 128 -4.63 17.10 12.96
C CYS A 128 -3.19 17.01 13.51
N MET A 129 -3.04 16.59 14.76
CA MET A 129 -1.74 16.35 15.39
C MET A 129 -0.92 15.34 14.58
N ALA A 130 -1.52 14.20 14.21
CA ALA A 130 -0.83 13.17 13.46
C ALA A 130 -0.31 13.71 12.11
N CYS A 131 -1.07 14.54 11.40
CA CYS A 131 -0.63 15.17 10.16
C CYS A 131 0.57 16.11 10.38
N THR A 132 0.49 17.02 11.37
CA THR A 132 1.58 17.98 11.63
C THR A 132 2.84 17.32 12.16
N VAL A 133 2.69 16.36 13.08
CA VAL A 133 3.81 15.58 13.63
C VAL A 133 4.45 14.74 12.54
N SER A 134 3.66 14.09 11.66
CA SER A 134 4.21 13.31 10.55
C SER A 134 5.06 14.16 9.60
N ALA A 135 4.66 15.41 9.32
CA ALA A 135 5.48 16.33 8.53
C ALA A 135 6.79 16.70 9.26
N ALA A 136 6.74 16.98 10.57
CA ALA A 136 7.93 17.27 11.37
C ALA A 136 8.88 16.07 11.45
N VAL A 137 8.34 14.88 11.71
CA VAL A 137 9.08 13.61 11.75
C VAL A 137 9.72 13.32 10.39
N TYR A 138 9.00 13.53 9.29
CA TYR A 138 9.54 13.35 7.94
C TYR A 138 10.79 14.20 7.73
N ARG A 139 10.73 15.47 8.13
CA ARG A 139 11.87 16.39 8.08
C ARG A 139 13.03 15.93 8.98
N MET A 140 12.75 15.54 10.23
CA MET A 140 13.79 15.08 11.17
C MET A 140 14.52 13.83 10.65
N TRP A 141 13.75 12.87 10.11
CA TRP A 141 14.30 11.63 9.58
C TRP A 141 15.22 11.89 8.37
N ARG A 142 14.87 12.88 7.53
CA ARG A 142 15.71 13.33 6.41
C ARG A 142 17.00 14.02 6.84
N LYS A 143 17.01 14.69 8.00
CA LYS A 143 18.20 15.30 8.59
C LYS A 143 18.98 14.34 9.50
N TYR A 144 18.75 13.03 9.38
CA TYR A 144 19.39 11.96 10.17
C TYR A 144 19.17 12.01 11.69
N HIS A 145 18.24 12.83 12.17
CA HIS A 145 17.84 12.84 13.58
C HIS A 145 16.75 11.79 13.79
N ILE A 146 17.12 10.51 13.92
CA ILE A 146 16.17 9.38 14.02
C ILE A 146 15.66 9.18 15.46
N VAL A 147 16.48 9.46 16.47
CA VAL A 147 16.16 9.19 17.88
C VAL A 147 15.02 10.10 18.39
N LEU A 148 15.09 11.39 18.08
CA LEU A 148 14.10 12.38 18.52
C LEU A 148 12.66 12.09 18.01
N PRO A 149 12.41 11.83 16.72
CA PRO A 149 11.06 11.51 16.24
C PRO A 149 10.56 10.16 16.77
N LEU A 150 11.46 9.19 16.99
CA LEU A 150 11.10 7.91 17.59
C LEU A 150 10.63 8.09 19.04
N LEU A 151 11.35 8.87 19.84
CA LEU A 151 10.96 9.17 21.21
C LEU A 151 9.65 9.97 21.27
N TRP A 152 9.48 10.95 20.38
CA TRP A 152 8.27 11.76 20.34
C TRP A 152 7.03 10.95 19.96
N SER A 153 7.13 10.10 18.94
CA SER A 153 6.04 9.20 18.54
C SER A 153 5.72 8.15 19.61
N ALA A 154 6.74 7.59 20.27
CA ALA A 154 6.56 6.68 21.40
C ALA A 154 5.85 7.37 22.58
N GLY A 155 6.22 8.62 22.89
CA GLY A 155 5.57 9.42 23.94
C GLY A 155 4.09 9.69 23.67
N ILE A 156 3.75 10.08 22.43
CA ILE A 156 2.35 10.27 22.01
C ILE A 156 1.56 8.96 22.16
N LEU A 157 2.13 7.84 21.71
CA LEU A 157 1.49 6.53 21.79
C LEU A 157 1.30 6.07 23.25
N ALA A 158 2.28 6.31 24.11
CA ALA A 158 2.20 6.00 25.53
C ALA A 158 1.07 6.77 26.22
N VAL A 159 0.92 8.07 25.94
CA VAL A 159 -0.20 8.86 26.49
C VAL A 159 -1.54 8.30 26.02
N LEU A 160 -1.69 8.02 24.72
CA LEU A 160 -2.93 7.49 24.14
C LEU A 160 -3.34 6.13 24.75
N LEU A 161 -2.38 5.24 25.00
CA LEU A 161 -2.64 3.89 25.51
C LEU A 161 -2.82 3.83 27.03
N LEU A 162 -2.01 4.59 27.78
CA LEU A 162 -1.93 4.49 29.24
C LEU A 162 -2.94 5.38 29.96
N THR A 163 -3.15 6.61 29.48
CA THR A 163 -4.00 7.57 30.22
C THR A 163 -5.48 7.29 30.02
N ARG A 164 -5.89 6.85 28.83
CA ARG A 164 -7.29 6.53 28.44
C ARG A 164 -8.33 7.61 28.82
N ARG A 165 -7.89 8.85 29.01
CA ARG A 165 -8.71 10.00 29.43
C ARG A 165 -8.58 11.10 28.39
N ILE A 166 -9.67 11.85 28.18
CA ILE A 166 -9.76 12.88 27.14
C ILE A 166 -8.77 14.03 27.37
N VAL A 167 -8.70 14.56 28.61
CA VAL A 167 -7.88 15.73 28.95
C VAL A 167 -6.39 15.55 28.62
N PRO A 168 -5.68 14.49 29.07
CA PRO A 168 -4.27 14.32 28.76
C PRO A 168 -4.03 14.12 27.25
N VAL A 169 -4.93 13.42 26.55
CA VAL A 169 -4.84 13.24 25.09
C VAL A 169 -4.96 14.59 24.37
N LEU A 170 -5.92 15.43 24.76
CA LEU A 170 -6.08 16.78 24.21
C LEU A 170 -4.86 17.66 24.46
N VAL A 171 -4.34 17.67 25.69
CA VAL A 171 -3.14 18.45 26.05
C VAL A 171 -1.94 18.00 25.22
N THR A 172 -1.69 16.69 25.11
CA THR A 172 -0.61 16.15 24.28
C THR A 172 -0.80 16.48 22.80
N ALA A 173 -2.03 16.46 22.29
CA ALA A 173 -2.32 16.84 20.91
C ALA A 173 -1.99 18.31 20.63
N LEU A 174 -2.44 19.22 21.49
CA LEU A 174 -2.19 20.66 21.35
C LEU A 174 -0.70 20.99 21.48
N LEU A 175 -0.02 20.42 22.49
CA LEU A 175 1.42 20.60 22.68
C LEU A 175 2.22 20.07 21.50
N SER A 176 1.84 18.91 20.95
CA SER A 176 2.53 18.32 19.80
C SER A 176 2.28 19.11 18.52
N ILE A 177 1.08 19.65 18.30
CA ILE A 177 0.81 20.56 17.18
C ILE A 177 1.65 21.83 17.31
N ALA A 178 1.71 22.43 18.50
CA ALA A 178 2.50 23.64 18.74
C ALA A 178 4.00 23.39 18.52
N ALA A 179 4.54 22.30 19.09
CA ALA A 179 5.94 21.90 18.89
C ALA A 179 6.25 21.64 17.41
N ALA A 180 5.36 20.93 16.69
CA ALA A 180 5.50 20.69 15.25
C ALA A 180 5.48 22.01 14.47
N ALA A 181 4.58 22.94 14.79
CA ALA A 181 4.47 24.23 14.11
C ALA A 181 5.72 25.09 14.32
N VAL A 182 6.26 25.14 15.54
CA VAL A 182 7.52 25.84 15.85
C VAL A 182 8.69 25.20 15.10
N TYR A 183 8.79 23.87 15.11
CA TYR A 183 9.83 23.16 14.38
C TYR A 183 9.73 23.37 12.85
N LEU A 184 8.53 23.36 12.29
CA LEU A 184 8.29 23.56 10.86
C LEU A 184 8.50 25.01 10.42
N ARG A 185 8.46 25.99 11.33
CA ARG A 185 8.76 27.40 11.03
C ARG A 185 10.19 27.62 10.56
N SER A 186 11.12 26.75 10.97
CA SER A 186 12.52 26.77 10.51
C SER A 186 12.75 25.90 9.28
N ALA A 187 11.70 25.35 8.66
CA ALA A 187 11.82 24.47 7.51
C ALA A 187 11.96 25.23 6.20
N ASP A 188 12.89 24.74 5.38
CA ASP A 188 12.95 25.12 3.98
C ASP A 188 12.02 24.24 3.18
N ALA A 189 11.39 24.83 2.16
CA ALA A 189 10.46 24.10 1.31
C ALA A 189 11.13 22.91 0.58
N PHE A 190 12.44 23.02 0.33
CA PHE A 190 13.28 21.96 -0.21
C PHE A 190 13.54 20.79 0.75
N ASP A 191 13.36 20.96 2.08
CA ASP A 191 13.49 19.85 3.04
C ASP A 191 12.44 18.76 2.79
N PHE A 192 11.31 19.12 2.17
CA PHE A 192 10.24 18.20 1.77
C PHE A 192 10.38 17.67 0.34
N TYR A 193 11.31 18.23 -0.43
CA TYR A 193 11.57 17.79 -1.79
C TYR A 193 12.36 16.49 -1.77
N ASN A 194 11.71 15.41 -2.21
CA ASN A 194 12.42 14.18 -2.49
C ASN A 194 13.07 14.29 -3.88
N ALA A 195 14.23 14.95 -3.96
CA ALA A 195 15.19 14.68 -5.01
C ALA A 195 15.53 13.19 -4.90
N ALA A 196 14.75 12.32 -5.54
CA ALA A 196 15.15 10.95 -5.71
C ALA A 196 16.50 11.04 -6.43
N SER A 197 17.56 10.76 -5.67
CA SER A 197 18.87 10.34 -6.14
C SER A 197 19.12 10.75 -7.57
N ALA A 198 19.81 11.88 -7.79
CA ALA A 198 20.57 12.08 -9.02
C ALA A 198 21.03 10.71 -9.46
N GLU A 199 20.49 10.23 -10.58
CA GLU A 199 20.59 8.83 -11.00
C GLU A 199 22.03 8.43 -10.73
N LYS A 200 22.26 7.53 -9.75
CA LYS A 200 23.58 6.95 -9.60
C LYS A 200 23.74 6.18 -10.88
N THR A 201 24.38 6.81 -11.87
CA THR A 201 24.59 6.32 -13.21
C THR A 201 25.22 4.96 -13.00
N ALA A 202 24.42 3.91 -13.18
CA ALA A 202 24.83 2.57 -12.82
C ALA A 202 26.02 2.24 -13.71
N ARG A 203 27.22 2.27 -13.13
CA ARG A 203 28.48 2.03 -13.84
C ARG A 203 28.36 0.65 -14.49
N ARG A 204 28.26 0.61 -15.82
CA ARG A 204 28.20 -0.63 -16.60
C ARG A 204 29.45 -1.46 -16.29
N ARG A 205 29.32 -2.51 -15.49
CA ARG A 205 30.30 -3.60 -15.48
C ARG A 205 30.05 -4.41 -16.74
N SER A 206 31.01 -4.38 -17.66
CA SER A 206 30.98 -5.13 -18.92
C SER A 206 30.86 -6.62 -18.65
N GLY A 207 29.77 -7.21 -19.11
CA GLY A 207 29.51 -8.64 -19.13
C GLY A 207 28.23 -8.90 -19.93
N ARG A 208 28.14 -10.05 -20.61
CA ARG A 208 26.92 -10.48 -21.31
C ARG A 208 25.72 -10.34 -20.36
N GLY A 209 24.79 -9.45 -20.68
CA GLY A 209 23.62 -9.17 -19.83
C GLY A 209 22.72 -10.41 -19.73
N ASN A 210 22.41 -10.84 -18.50
CA ASN A 210 21.48 -11.94 -18.25
C ASN A 210 20.11 -11.37 -17.84
N ILE A 211 19.05 -11.74 -18.58
CA ILE A 211 17.66 -11.32 -18.32
C ILE A 211 17.22 -11.74 -16.91
N ALA A 212 17.63 -12.92 -16.41
CA ALA A 212 17.27 -13.36 -15.07
C ALA A 212 17.90 -12.46 -13.98
N VAL A 213 19.15 -12.05 -14.18
CA VAL A 213 19.84 -11.11 -13.27
C VAL A 213 19.19 -9.72 -13.34
N TYR A 214 18.75 -9.30 -14.53
CA TYR A 214 17.97 -8.08 -14.69
C TYR A 214 16.65 -8.16 -13.91
N LEU A 215 15.86 -9.24 -14.06
CA LEU A 215 14.58 -9.43 -13.35
C LEU A 215 14.77 -9.47 -11.83
N ILE A 216 15.80 -10.16 -11.33
CA ILE A 216 16.11 -10.20 -9.89
C ILE A 216 16.53 -8.81 -9.38
N ARG A 217 17.40 -8.10 -10.11
CA ARG A 217 17.80 -6.73 -9.75
C ARG A 217 16.60 -5.78 -9.78
N TYR A 218 15.74 -5.94 -10.78
CA TYR A 218 14.53 -5.15 -10.92
C TYR A 218 13.56 -5.39 -9.75
N LEU A 219 13.36 -6.65 -9.34
CA LEU A 219 12.59 -6.99 -8.14
C LEU A 219 13.21 -6.36 -6.88
N MET A 220 14.51 -6.50 -6.68
CA MET A 220 15.21 -5.97 -5.50
C MET A 220 15.24 -4.44 -5.44
N ALA A 221 15.24 -3.77 -6.59
CA ALA A 221 15.18 -2.31 -6.68
C ALA A 221 13.77 -1.75 -6.38
N ASN A 222 12.72 -2.51 -6.70
CA ASN A 222 11.33 -2.09 -6.53
C ASN A 222 10.77 -2.54 -5.17
N LYS A 223 10.87 -1.66 -4.17
CA LYS A 223 10.39 -1.91 -2.79
C LYS A 223 8.93 -2.39 -2.73
N ASN A 224 8.06 -1.86 -3.57
CA ASN A 224 6.64 -2.23 -3.59
C ASN A 224 6.43 -3.70 -3.97
N TYR A 225 7.29 -4.25 -4.84
CA TYR A 225 7.18 -5.62 -5.33
C TYR A 225 7.65 -6.59 -4.25
N LEU A 226 8.71 -6.22 -3.53
CA LEU A 226 9.18 -6.95 -2.35
C LEU A 226 8.13 -6.96 -1.24
N VAL A 227 7.50 -5.82 -0.94
CA VAL A 227 6.45 -5.74 0.08
C VAL A 227 5.23 -6.57 -0.30
N ASN A 228 4.80 -6.57 -1.56
CA ASN A 228 3.69 -7.42 -2.01
C ASN A 228 4.04 -8.92 -1.92
N THR A 229 5.25 -9.30 -2.33
CA THR A 229 5.73 -10.69 -2.22
C THR A 229 5.83 -11.13 -0.76
N ALA A 230 6.33 -10.27 0.13
CA ALA A 230 6.38 -10.52 1.57
C ALA A 230 4.96 -10.65 2.17
N GLY A 231 4.01 -9.82 1.73
CA GLY A 231 2.60 -9.93 2.09
C GLY A 231 2.01 -11.28 1.68
N LEU A 232 2.27 -11.75 0.46
CA LEU A 232 1.88 -13.09 -0.01
C LEU A 232 2.52 -14.21 0.82
N CYS A 233 3.79 -14.09 1.21
CA CYS A 233 4.42 -15.04 2.14
C CYS A 233 3.74 -15.04 3.51
N ALA A 234 3.36 -13.88 4.05
CA ALA A 234 2.63 -13.80 5.31
C ALA A 234 1.24 -14.45 5.20
N PHE A 235 0.53 -14.21 4.08
CA PHE A 235 -0.72 -14.91 3.78
C PHE A 235 -0.52 -16.43 3.67
N ALA A 236 0.57 -16.88 3.03
CA ALA A 236 0.91 -18.30 2.91
C ALA A 236 1.10 -18.98 4.28
N VAL A 237 1.63 -18.26 5.27
CA VAL A 237 1.72 -18.77 6.66
C VAL A 237 0.36 -18.79 7.34
N PHE A 238 -0.50 -17.80 7.08
CA PHE A 238 -1.78 -17.64 7.75
C PHE A 238 -2.91 -18.52 7.20
N LEU A 239 -2.94 -18.75 5.88
CA LEU A 239 -3.99 -19.51 5.17
C LEU A 239 -4.26 -20.90 5.76
N PRO A 240 -3.24 -21.73 6.10
CA PRO A 240 -3.46 -23.03 6.71
C PRO A 240 -4.24 -22.98 8.05
N LEU A 241 -4.03 -21.92 8.85
CA LEU A 241 -4.74 -21.73 10.12
C LEU A 241 -6.22 -21.41 9.90
N LEU A 242 -6.51 -20.57 8.91
CA LEU A 242 -7.88 -20.15 8.59
C LEU A 242 -8.69 -21.33 8.02
N PHE A 243 -8.08 -22.12 7.13
CA PHE A 243 -8.76 -23.23 6.47
C PHE A 243 -8.93 -24.47 7.33
N ARG A 244 -8.18 -24.61 8.43
CA ARG A 244 -8.39 -25.68 9.41
C ARG A 244 -9.80 -25.68 10.01
N GLN A 245 -10.45 -24.51 10.07
CA GLN A 245 -11.76 -24.34 10.69
C GLN A 245 -12.93 -24.66 9.74
N ILE A 246 -12.66 -25.00 8.47
CA ILE A 246 -13.69 -25.27 7.46
C ILE A 246 -13.72 -26.77 7.15
N PRO A 247 -14.60 -27.56 7.82
CA PRO A 247 -14.71 -28.99 7.56
C PRO A 247 -15.42 -29.27 6.22
N GLY A 248 -15.04 -30.36 5.55
CA GLY A 248 -15.79 -30.92 4.41
C GLY A 248 -15.30 -30.60 2.99
N MET A 249 -14.18 -29.85 2.84
CA MET A 249 -13.54 -29.60 1.53
C MET A 249 -12.01 -29.69 1.63
N ASN A 250 -11.33 -30.14 0.58
CA ASN A 250 -9.88 -30.06 0.50
C ASN A 250 -9.45 -28.63 0.18
N MET A 251 -9.23 -27.83 1.22
CA MET A 251 -8.90 -26.40 1.09
C MET A 251 -7.44 -26.12 0.64
N PHE A 252 -6.62 -27.16 0.49
CA PHE A 252 -5.22 -27.02 0.07
C PHE A 252 -5.05 -26.37 -1.32
N PRO A 253 -5.64 -26.91 -2.42
CA PRO A 253 -5.53 -26.30 -3.74
C PRO A 253 -6.19 -24.91 -3.81
N PHE A 254 -7.21 -24.64 -2.99
CA PHE A 254 -7.81 -23.31 -2.89
C PHE A 254 -6.82 -22.28 -2.35
N GLY A 255 -6.03 -22.64 -1.33
CA GLY A 255 -4.95 -21.79 -0.83
C GLY A 255 -3.91 -21.46 -1.91
N LEU A 256 -3.51 -22.46 -2.69
CA LEU A 256 -2.57 -22.27 -3.81
C LEU A 256 -3.12 -21.32 -4.89
N SER A 257 -4.42 -21.39 -5.18
CA SER A 257 -5.07 -20.48 -6.14
C SER A 257 -5.03 -19.03 -5.69
N VAL A 258 -5.24 -18.76 -4.39
CA VAL A 258 -5.17 -17.42 -3.79
C VAL A 258 -3.73 -16.89 -3.85
N LEU A 259 -2.74 -17.74 -3.58
CA LEU A 259 -1.32 -17.36 -3.63
C LEU A 259 -0.81 -17.04 -5.05
N CYS A 260 -1.59 -17.36 -6.09
CA CYS A 260 -1.30 -16.92 -7.46
C CYS A 260 -1.61 -15.42 -7.71
N LEU A 261 -2.23 -14.71 -6.75
CA LEU A 261 -2.46 -13.26 -6.80
C LEU A 261 -1.15 -12.46 -6.62
N ASN A 262 -0.21 -12.61 -7.55
CA ASN A 262 1.07 -11.90 -7.53
C ASN A 262 1.09 -10.72 -8.51
N THR A 263 0.37 -9.65 -8.15
CA THR A 263 0.01 -8.54 -9.05
C THR A 263 1.19 -7.84 -9.74
N PRO A 264 2.17 -7.26 -9.00
CA PRO A 264 3.20 -6.44 -9.64
C PRO A 264 4.19 -7.27 -10.45
N LEU A 265 4.37 -8.55 -10.08
CA LEU A 265 5.23 -9.46 -10.81
C LEU A 265 4.59 -10.00 -12.09
N CYS A 266 3.26 -10.16 -12.13
CA CYS A 266 2.50 -10.63 -13.31
C CYS A 266 2.19 -9.52 -14.34
N THR A 267 2.61 -8.28 -14.07
CA THR A 267 2.42 -7.12 -14.95
C THR A 267 3.75 -6.46 -15.32
N LEU A 268 4.87 -7.19 -15.29
CA LEU A 268 6.21 -6.61 -15.41
C LEU A 268 6.46 -5.96 -16.77
N LEU A 269 6.01 -6.56 -17.87
CA LEU A 269 6.08 -5.93 -19.20
C LEU A 269 5.09 -4.78 -19.31
N SER A 270 3.92 -4.91 -18.68
CA SER A 270 2.88 -3.88 -18.70
C SER A 270 3.29 -2.63 -17.90
N CYS A 271 4.13 -2.79 -16.87
CA CYS A 271 4.71 -1.72 -16.07
C CYS A 271 5.78 -0.90 -16.81
N ASP A 272 6.44 -1.50 -17.81
CA ASP A 272 7.56 -0.88 -18.53
C ASP A 272 7.33 -0.97 -20.05
N PRO A 273 6.67 0.05 -20.63
CA PRO A 273 6.40 0.10 -22.06
C PRO A 273 7.68 0.13 -22.92
N ASP A 274 8.80 0.63 -22.39
CA ASP A 274 10.06 0.68 -23.11
C ASP A 274 10.69 -0.72 -23.18
N LEU A 275 10.64 -1.47 -22.08
CA LEU A 275 11.00 -2.89 -22.05
C LEU A 275 10.07 -3.73 -22.95
N GLU A 276 8.76 -3.49 -22.93
CA GLU A 276 7.81 -4.18 -23.82
C GLU A 276 8.17 -3.92 -25.30
N ARG A 277 8.40 -2.66 -25.68
CA ARG A 277 8.78 -2.30 -27.05
C ARG A 277 10.11 -2.93 -27.46
N ALA A 278 11.11 -2.92 -26.57
CA ALA A 278 12.41 -3.52 -26.84
C ALA A 278 12.32 -5.04 -27.04
N VAL A 279 11.58 -5.75 -26.18
CA VAL A 279 11.41 -7.21 -26.27
C VAL A 279 10.57 -7.60 -27.50
N ARG A 280 9.59 -6.77 -27.89
CA ARG A 280 8.77 -7.01 -29.09
C ARG A 280 9.47 -6.66 -30.40
N ALA A 281 10.43 -5.73 -30.39
CA ALA A 281 11.16 -5.31 -31.59
C ALA A 281 12.18 -6.37 -32.07
N LEU A 282 12.65 -7.25 -31.20
CA LEU A 282 13.70 -8.23 -31.52
C LEU A 282 13.12 -9.59 -31.95
N PRO A 283 13.44 -10.08 -33.17
CA PRO A 283 12.89 -11.34 -33.68
C PRO A 283 13.38 -12.52 -32.82
N GLY A 284 12.46 -13.43 -32.47
CA GLY A 284 12.74 -14.61 -31.66
C GLY A 284 12.96 -14.37 -30.16
N GLN A 285 13.06 -13.11 -29.72
CA GLN A 285 13.28 -12.78 -28.31
C GLN A 285 12.03 -13.00 -27.46
N SER A 286 10.84 -13.01 -28.05
CA SER A 286 9.56 -13.34 -27.39
C SER A 286 9.59 -14.70 -26.67
N ARG A 287 10.12 -15.74 -27.32
CA ARG A 287 10.26 -17.08 -26.73
C ARG A 287 11.35 -17.13 -25.67
N TRP A 288 12.48 -16.46 -25.90
CA TRP A 288 13.61 -16.46 -24.97
C TRP A 288 13.33 -15.67 -23.70
N PHE A 289 12.78 -14.46 -23.83
CA PHE A 289 12.33 -13.65 -22.71
C PHE A 289 11.17 -14.32 -22.00
N GLY A 290 10.14 -14.77 -22.74
CA GLY A 290 8.97 -15.44 -22.18
C GLY A 290 9.34 -16.67 -21.35
N ARG A 291 10.28 -17.51 -21.81
CA ARG A 291 10.77 -18.67 -21.04
C ARG A 291 11.49 -18.25 -19.76
N ARG A 292 12.38 -17.27 -19.82
CA ARG A 292 13.13 -16.80 -18.64
C ARG A 292 12.22 -16.10 -17.63
N TYR A 293 11.24 -15.35 -18.12
CA TYR A 293 10.25 -14.69 -17.29
C TYR A 293 9.28 -15.70 -16.65
N CYS A 294 8.83 -16.71 -17.40
CA CYS A 294 8.03 -17.82 -16.87
C CYS A 294 8.79 -18.59 -15.77
N LEU A 295 10.07 -18.92 -15.99
CA LEU A 295 10.90 -19.58 -15.00
C LEU A 295 11.08 -18.72 -13.74
N PHE A 296 11.21 -17.41 -13.91
CA PHE A 296 11.30 -16.47 -12.80
C PHE A 296 10.00 -16.42 -11.98
N LEU A 297 8.83 -16.31 -12.63
CA LEU A 297 7.53 -16.36 -11.94
C LEU A 297 7.30 -17.72 -11.26
N PHE A 298 7.67 -18.82 -11.92
CA PHE A 298 7.58 -20.16 -11.35
C PHE A 298 8.42 -20.28 -10.07
N ALA A 299 9.65 -19.77 -10.08
CA ALA A 299 10.51 -19.79 -8.90
C ALA A 299 9.92 -18.97 -7.74
N VAL A 300 9.44 -17.75 -8.01
CA VAL A 300 8.83 -16.90 -6.96
C VAL A 300 7.56 -17.54 -6.40
N ASN A 301 6.64 -17.96 -7.27
CA ASN A 301 5.40 -18.62 -6.85
C ASN A 301 5.69 -19.94 -6.13
N GLY A 302 6.71 -20.68 -6.55
CA GLY A 302 7.17 -21.91 -5.91
C GLY A 302 7.70 -21.68 -4.49
N VAL A 303 8.45 -20.60 -4.26
CA VAL A 303 8.89 -20.22 -2.89
C VAL A 303 7.69 -19.90 -2.01
N VAL A 304 6.77 -19.06 -2.47
CA VAL A 304 5.55 -18.69 -1.71
C VAL A 304 4.69 -19.92 -1.42
N SER A 305 4.46 -20.77 -2.42
CA SER A 305 3.68 -22.00 -2.28
C SER A 305 4.39 -23.05 -1.42
N GLY A 306 5.72 -23.06 -1.41
CA GLY A 306 6.53 -23.91 -0.52
C GLY A 306 6.38 -23.52 0.94
N ILE A 307 6.34 -22.22 1.25
CA ILE A 307 6.03 -21.74 2.62
C ILE A 307 4.64 -22.23 3.04
N TYR A 308 3.65 -22.11 2.15
CA TYR A 308 2.29 -22.62 2.39
C TYR A 308 2.26 -24.14 2.60
N LEU A 309 2.97 -24.91 1.78
CA LEU A 309 3.09 -26.36 1.93
C LEU A 309 3.65 -26.73 3.31
N CYS A 310 4.75 -26.10 3.73
CA CYS A 310 5.32 -26.34 5.05
C CYS A 310 4.31 -26.04 6.16
N GLY A 311 3.64 -24.88 6.11
CA GLY A 311 2.62 -24.52 7.09
C GLY A 311 1.45 -25.51 7.11
N TRP A 312 1.00 -25.97 5.95
CA TRP A 312 -0.07 -26.95 5.83
C TRP A 312 0.31 -28.31 6.41
N GLN A 313 1.51 -28.81 6.08
CA GLN A 313 2.01 -30.10 6.59
C GLN A 313 2.14 -30.10 8.11
N ILE A 314 2.60 -28.98 8.70
CA ILE A 314 2.73 -28.87 10.16
C ILE A 314 1.36 -28.90 10.85
N LEU A 315 0.34 -28.25 10.27
CA LEU A 315 -0.93 -28.01 10.95
C LEU A 315 -2.00 -29.06 10.69
N ASN A 316 -2.05 -29.59 9.47
CA ASN A 316 -3.10 -30.50 9.01
C ASN A 316 -2.55 -31.89 8.61
N GLY A 317 -1.23 -32.01 8.40
CA GLY A 317 -0.62 -33.22 7.85
C GLY A 317 -1.05 -33.49 6.40
N GLY A 318 -0.81 -34.71 5.93
CA GLY A 318 -1.24 -35.19 4.61
C GLY A 318 -0.13 -35.85 3.80
N ASN A 319 -0.45 -36.27 2.58
CA ASN A 319 0.53 -36.91 1.70
C ASN A 319 1.44 -35.87 1.05
N MET A 320 2.67 -35.75 1.57
CA MET A 320 3.67 -34.78 1.11
C MET A 320 3.92 -34.85 -0.41
N TRP A 321 3.90 -36.05 -1.01
CA TRP A 321 4.14 -36.21 -2.45
C TRP A 321 3.01 -35.63 -3.29
N LEU A 322 1.76 -35.87 -2.87
CA LEU A 322 0.57 -35.35 -3.55
C LEU A 322 0.48 -33.82 -3.40
N HIS A 323 0.71 -33.31 -2.19
CA HIS A 323 0.76 -31.87 -1.95
C HIS A 323 1.93 -31.19 -2.68
N GLY A 324 3.11 -31.80 -2.72
CA GLY A 324 4.24 -31.33 -3.51
C GLY A 324 3.95 -31.27 -5.00
N GLY A 325 3.31 -32.31 -5.55
CA GLY A 325 2.87 -32.35 -6.95
C GLY A 325 1.88 -31.23 -7.28
N THR A 326 0.87 -31.02 -6.42
CA THR A 326 -0.10 -29.91 -6.61
C THR A 326 0.54 -28.53 -6.50
N VAL A 327 1.53 -28.33 -5.62
CA VAL A 327 2.31 -27.07 -5.54
C VAL A 327 3.02 -26.79 -6.85
N ILE A 328 3.72 -27.78 -7.42
CA ILE A 328 4.43 -27.64 -8.69
C ILE A 328 3.44 -27.32 -9.81
N LEU A 329 2.31 -28.02 -9.86
CA LEU A 329 1.28 -27.84 -10.86
C LEU A 329 0.68 -26.42 -10.83
N PHE A 330 0.33 -25.91 -9.65
CA PHE A 330 -0.22 -24.56 -9.49
C PHE A 330 0.82 -23.48 -9.77
N ALA A 331 2.04 -23.63 -9.26
CA ALA A 331 3.11 -22.66 -9.49
C ALA A 331 3.46 -22.55 -10.98
N LEU A 332 3.53 -23.69 -11.70
CA LEU A 332 3.84 -23.73 -13.12
C LEU A 332 2.68 -23.18 -13.96
N SER A 333 1.46 -23.64 -13.68
CA SER A 333 0.27 -23.19 -14.41
C SER A 333 0.03 -21.69 -14.22
N GLY A 334 0.17 -21.19 -12.99
CA GLY A 334 0.07 -19.76 -12.68
C GLY A 334 1.14 -18.94 -13.41
N ALA A 335 2.39 -19.42 -13.44
CA ALA A 335 3.47 -18.73 -14.17
C ALA A 335 3.19 -18.69 -15.69
N VAL A 336 2.83 -19.82 -16.29
CA VAL A 336 2.55 -19.91 -17.73
C VAL A 336 1.36 -19.02 -18.12
N LEU A 337 0.25 -19.12 -17.38
CA LEU A 337 -0.94 -18.32 -17.65
C LEU A 337 -0.68 -16.83 -17.48
N SER A 338 0.08 -16.40 -16.47
CA SER A 338 0.44 -15.00 -16.28
C SER A 338 1.29 -14.46 -17.43
N VAL A 339 2.29 -15.22 -17.90
CA VAL A 339 3.10 -14.81 -19.06
C VAL A 339 2.26 -14.76 -20.34
N ILE A 340 1.39 -15.74 -20.59
CA ILE A 340 0.50 -15.75 -21.76
C ILE A 340 -0.45 -14.55 -21.72
N LEU A 341 -1.07 -14.30 -20.56
CA LEU A 341 -2.01 -13.20 -20.38
C LEU A 341 -1.30 -11.85 -20.57
N GLU A 342 -0.07 -11.72 -20.12
CA GLU A 342 0.72 -10.51 -20.34
C GLU A 342 1.12 -10.31 -21.79
N TRP A 343 1.46 -11.39 -22.47
CA TRP A 343 1.87 -11.32 -23.85
C TRP A 343 0.70 -11.00 -24.80
N ARG A 344 -0.48 -11.58 -24.53
CA ARG A 344 -1.67 -11.47 -25.37
C ARG A 344 -2.52 -10.23 -25.03
N HIS A 345 -2.60 -9.86 -23.75
CA HIS A 345 -3.41 -8.76 -23.24
C HIS A 345 -2.61 -7.86 -22.28
N PRO A 346 -1.56 -7.16 -22.77
CA PRO A 346 -0.81 -6.21 -21.96
C PRO A 346 -1.70 -5.05 -21.51
N ILE A 347 -1.51 -4.55 -20.28
CA ILE A 347 -2.27 -3.40 -19.77
C ILE A 347 -1.65 -2.13 -20.36
N ARG A 348 -2.46 -1.33 -21.07
CA ARG A 348 -2.02 -0.12 -21.77
C ARG A 348 -2.76 1.11 -21.26
N GLY A 349 -2.18 2.30 -21.46
CA GLY A 349 -2.84 3.58 -21.21
C GLY A 349 -3.05 3.94 -19.73
N TRP A 350 -2.34 3.28 -18.82
CA TRP A 350 -2.35 3.60 -17.40
C TRP A 350 -1.53 4.88 -17.14
N LYS A 351 -1.98 5.70 -16.18
CA LYS A 351 -1.32 6.98 -15.83
C LYS A 351 -0.51 6.88 -14.54
N THR A 352 -0.72 5.82 -13.76
CA THR A 352 0.04 5.49 -12.54
C THR A 352 0.22 3.99 -12.37
N GLU A 353 1.26 3.59 -11.64
CA GLU A 353 1.46 2.20 -11.20
C GLU A 353 0.25 1.67 -10.39
N SER A 354 -0.43 2.55 -9.64
CA SER A 354 -1.65 2.18 -8.92
C SER A 354 -2.76 1.74 -9.88
N ASP A 355 -2.93 2.40 -11.02
CA ASP A 355 -3.93 2.00 -12.02
C ASP A 355 -3.65 0.59 -12.55
N LEU A 356 -2.37 0.24 -12.67
CA LEU A 356 -1.93 -1.10 -13.07
C LEU A 356 -2.30 -2.15 -12.03
N TRP A 357 -2.06 -1.86 -10.75
CA TRP A 357 -2.34 -2.79 -9.66
C TRP A 357 -3.82 -2.97 -9.35
N HIS A 358 -4.68 -2.02 -9.73
CA HIS A 358 -6.13 -2.12 -9.55
C HIS A 358 -6.85 -2.64 -10.79
N HIS A 359 -6.12 -2.88 -11.89
CA HIS A 359 -6.69 -3.36 -13.12
C HIS A 359 -7.32 -4.77 -12.94
N PRO A 360 -8.56 -5.00 -13.43
CA PRO A 360 -9.30 -6.25 -13.18
C PRO A 360 -8.60 -7.50 -13.74
N ARG A 361 -7.75 -7.34 -14.75
CA ARG A 361 -6.92 -8.41 -15.36
C ARG A 361 -6.19 -9.27 -14.32
N LYS A 362 -5.77 -8.70 -13.18
CA LYS A 362 -5.01 -9.43 -12.16
C LYS A 362 -5.76 -10.62 -11.54
N TYR A 363 -7.08 -10.64 -11.61
CA TYR A 363 -7.90 -11.70 -11.03
C TYR A 363 -8.13 -12.88 -11.98
N ILE A 364 -7.79 -12.75 -13.26
CA ILE A 364 -8.07 -13.79 -14.28
C ILE A 364 -7.31 -15.08 -13.97
N VAL A 365 -5.99 -15.01 -13.77
CA VAL A 365 -5.18 -16.21 -13.50
C VAL A 365 -5.60 -16.88 -12.18
N PRO A 366 -5.73 -16.15 -11.05
CA PRO A 366 -6.26 -16.72 -9.81
C PRO A 366 -7.64 -17.38 -9.97
N LEU A 367 -8.55 -16.78 -10.75
CA LEU A 367 -9.87 -17.35 -10.99
C LEU A 367 -9.78 -18.69 -11.73
N ILE A 368 -8.94 -18.79 -12.76
CA ILE A 368 -8.70 -20.05 -13.48
C ILE A 368 -8.11 -21.10 -12.53
N MET A 369 -7.16 -20.71 -11.67
CA MET A 369 -6.57 -21.61 -10.65
C MET A 369 -7.61 -22.03 -9.61
N LEU A 370 -8.55 -21.17 -9.24
CA LEU A 370 -9.61 -21.48 -8.29
C LEU A 370 -10.58 -22.52 -8.87
N LEU A 371 -10.95 -22.38 -10.15
CA LEU A 371 -11.76 -23.38 -10.85
C LEU A 371 -11.04 -24.72 -10.95
N LEU A 372 -9.74 -24.70 -11.21
CA LEU A 372 -8.90 -25.90 -11.20
C LEU A 372 -8.86 -26.55 -9.80
N ALA A 373 -8.77 -25.74 -8.74
CA ALA A 373 -8.83 -26.23 -7.36
C ALA A 373 -10.16 -26.91 -7.04
N ALA A 374 -11.28 -26.30 -7.45
CA ALA A 374 -12.61 -26.88 -7.28
C ALA A 374 -12.77 -28.19 -8.07
N PHE A 375 -12.24 -28.25 -9.30
CA PHE A 375 -12.24 -29.46 -10.09
C PHE A 375 -11.42 -30.59 -9.46
N LEU A 376 -10.24 -30.27 -8.91
CA LEU A 376 -9.40 -31.23 -8.18
C LEU A 376 -10.10 -31.74 -6.90
N ASP A 377 -10.75 -30.86 -6.13
CA ASP A 377 -11.53 -31.25 -4.96
C ASP A 377 -12.67 -32.21 -5.34
N TRP A 378 -13.40 -31.89 -6.42
CA TRP A 378 -14.48 -32.74 -6.93
C TRP A 378 -14.00 -34.14 -7.34
N MET A 379 -12.85 -34.26 -8.02
CA MET A 379 -12.31 -35.57 -8.40
C MET A 379 -11.82 -36.41 -7.21
N THR A 380 -11.56 -35.78 -6.06
CA THR A 380 -11.06 -36.47 -4.85
C THR A 380 -12.16 -36.88 -3.87
N ARG A 381 -13.42 -36.53 -4.16
CA ARG A 381 -14.61 -36.99 -3.44
C ARG A 381 -15.20 -38.19 -4.15
#